data_AF-A0A0T5VKE3-F1
#
_entry.id   AF-A0A0T5VKE3-F1
#
_cell.length_a   1.000
_cell.length_b   1.000
_cell.length_c   1.000
_cell.angle_alpha   90.00
_cell.angle_beta   90.00
_cell.angle_gamma   90.00
#
_symmetry.space_group_name_H-M   'P 1'
#
loop_
_entity.id
_entity.type
_entity.pdbx_description
1 polymer ?
#
loop_
_entity_poly.entity_id
_entity_poly.type
_entity_poly.pdbx_seq_one_letter_code
_entity_poly.pdbx_strand_id
1 'polypeptide(L)'
;MRNARTLLPKYPHRIENLIATARSNKVAILMGLQELPQFKQQYGKDTATTITSVVGNVLSGSVRNKETLEWLERIFGKSKQIGESISIDRSKVSKSISEKLEVLIPAGKIASLGAGELVGILATDADDKYTGEYETSAINCRINLDLKEIKKEEEGYVELPIFYDFGGKKDEILKRNFLRINKEIEMLVAAFM
;
A
#
# COMPACT_ATOMS: atom_id res chain seq x y z
N MET A 1 10.64 11.21 -0.62
CA MET A 1 10.42 9.79 -0.27
C MET A 1 11.58 8.98 -0.83
N ARG A 2 12.39 8.35 0.03
CA ARG A 2 13.59 7.61 -0.39
C ARG A 2 13.15 6.37 -1.18
N ASN A 3 13.78 6.14 -2.33
CA ASN A 3 13.54 5.00 -3.22
C ASN A 3 13.60 3.68 -2.44
N ALA A 4 12.42 3.12 -2.12
CA ALA A 4 12.24 1.76 -1.63
C ALA A 4 12.31 0.74 -2.79
N ARG A 5 13.09 1.01 -3.84
CA ARG A 5 13.51 0.02 -4.84
C ARG A 5 14.79 -0.67 -4.34
N THR A 6 14.74 -1.20 -3.12
CA THR A 6 15.64 -2.30 -2.79
C THR A 6 15.09 -3.47 -3.58
N LEU A 7 15.78 -3.86 -4.66
CA LEU A 7 15.67 -5.18 -5.25
C LEU A 7 16.03 -6.19 -4.16
N LEU A 8 15.06 -6.47 -3.30
CA LEU A 8 15.14 -7.54 -2.33
C LEU A 8 15.30 -8.81 -3.16
N PRO A 9 16.30 -9.66 -2.86
CA PRO A 9 16.37 -10.98 -3.48
C PRO A 9 15.00 -11.62 -3.24
N LYS A 10 14.40 -12.19 -4.30
CA LYS A 10 13.14 -12.95 -4.28
C LYS A 10 12.68 -13.25 -2.85
N TYR A 11 11.68 -12.49 -2.40
CA TYR A 11 11.00 -12.62 -1.11
C TYR A 11 11.87 -12.28 0.11
N PRO A 12 11.64 -11.12 0.77
CA PRO A 12 12.12 -10.93 2.12
C PRO A 12 11.33 -11.91 2.97
N HIS A 13 11.96 -13.03 3.30
CA HIS A 13 11.58 -13.82 4.45
C HIS A 13 11.45 -12.81 5.60
N ARG A 14 10.22 -12.57 6.10
CA ARG A 14 9.88 -11.59 7.17
C ARG A 14 9.58 -10.14 6.76
N ILE A 15 8.87 -9.89 5.64
CA ILE A 15 8.23 -8.57 5.37
C ILE A 15 7.40 -8.07 6.56
N GLU A 16 6.72 -8.98 7.26
CA GLU A 16 5.93 -8.70 8.46
C GLU A 16 6.73 -7.93 9.54
N ASN A 17 7.99 -8.31 9.77
CA ASN A 17 8.85 -7.67 10.76
C ASN A 17 9.29 -6.27 10.32
N LEU A 18 9.52 -6.10 9.02
CA LEU A 18 9.86 -4.80 8.46
C LEU A 18 8.67 -3.85 8.58
N ILE A 19 7.45 -4.32 8.29
CA ILE A 19 6.22 -3.55 8.47
C ILE A 19 6.02 -3.18 9.94
N ALA A 20 6.19 -4.13 10.86
CA ALA A 20 6.03 -3.90 12.29
C ALA A 20 7.00 -2.85 12.85
N THR A 21 8.22 -2.78 12.32
CA THR A 21 9.26 -1.84 12.78
C THR A 21 9.41 -0.59 11.91
N ALA A 22 8.64 -0.49 10.82
CA ALA A 22 8.74 0.58 9.82
C ALA A 22 8.58 1.98 10.45
N ARG A 23 7.61 2.12 11.37
CA ARG A 23 7.32 3.41 12.04
C ARG A 23 8.52 3.90 12.85
N SER A 24 9.09 3.05 13.70
CA SER A 24 10.23 3.40 14.55
C SER A 24 11.49 3.70 13.74
N ASN A 25 11.67 2.99 12.61
CA ASN A 25 12.82 3.17 11.73
C ASN A 25 12.62 4.27 10.67
N LYS A 26 11.46 4.97 10.67
CA LYS A 26 11.08 5.97 9.64
C LYS A 26 11.24 5.43 8.22
N VAL A 27 10.90 4.16 8.02
CA VAL A 27 10.93 3.48 6.72
C VAL A 27 9.52 3.49 6.14
N ALA A 28 9.42 3.81 4.85
CA ALA A 28 8.19 3.66 4.08
C ALA A 28 8.27 2.40 3.22
N ILE A 29 7.20 1.62 3.19
CA ILE A 29 7.08 0.40 2.38
C ILE A 29 6.04 0.66 1.31
N LEU A 30 6.46 0.59 0.04
CA LEU A 30 5.57 0.64 -1.10
C LEU A 30 5.49 -0.77 -1.70
N MET A 31 4.29 -1.32 -1.77
CA MET A 31 4.05 -2.65 -2.32
C MET A 31 3.08 -2.56 -3.50
N GLY A 32 3.51 -3.05 -4.66
CA GLY A 32 2.63 -3.28 -5.81
C GLY A 32 2.10 -4.71 -5.75
N LEU A 33 0.77 -4.84 -5.80
CA LEU A 33 0.08 -6.13 -5.84
C LEU A 33 -0.74 -6.21 -7.12
N GLN A 34 -0.70 -7.37 -7.78
CA GLN A 34 -1.55 -7.62 -8.94
C GLN A 34 -2.97 -7.99 -8.50
N GLU A 35 -3.10 -9.00 -7.63
CA GLU A 35 -4.38 -9.39 -6.99
C GLU A 35 -4.15 -9.98 -5.59
N LEU A 36 -5.16 -9.90 -4.71
CA LEU A 36 -5.08 -10.47 -3.35
C LEU A 36 -4.88 -11.99 -3.28
N PRO A 37 -5.48 -12.83 -4.15
CA PRO A 37 -5.26 -14.27 -4.08
C PRO A 37 -3.81 -14.66 -4.30
N GLN A 38 -3.12 -13.98 -5.23
CA GLN A 38 -1.69 -14.20 -5.48
C GLN A 38 -0.85 -13.82 -4.26
N PHE A 39 -1.23 -12.74 -3.56
CA PHE A 39 -0.59 -12.32 -2.33
C PHE A 39 -0.77 -13.36 -1.21
N LYS A 40 -1.99 -13.88 -1.03
CA LYS A 40 -2.28 -14.95 -0.05
C LYS A 40 -1.54 -16.25 -0.36
N GLN A 41 -1.38 -16.59 -1.64
CA GLN A 41 -0.63 -17.77 -2.05
C GLN A 41 0.86 -17.66 -1.70
N GLN A 42 1.43 -16.46 -1.80
CA GLN A 42 2.86 -16.23 -1.53
C GLN A 42 3.20 -16.17 -0.05
N TYR A 43 2.38 -15.50 0.76
CA TYR A 43 2.69 -15.24 2.18
C TYR A 43 1.90 -16.12 3.15
N GLY A 44 0.92 -16.89 2.67
CA GLY A 44 -0.06 -17.55 3.51
C GLY A 44 -1.22 -16.61 3.87
N LYS A 45 -2.40 -17.20 4.11
CA LYS A 45 -3.64 -16.46 4.33
C LYS A 45 -3.58 -15.53 5.54
N ASP A 46 -3.01 -16.01 6.65
CA ASP A 46 -2.95 -15.26 7.91
C ASP A 46 -1.99 -14.08 7.81
N THR A 47 -0.76 -14.32 7.34
CA THR A 47 0.25 -13.27 7.14
C THR A 47 -0.22 -12.23 6.14
N ALA A 48 -0.83 -12.62 5.02
CA ALA A 48 -1.37 -11.67 4.04
C ALA A 48 -2.51 -10.81 4.63
N THR A 49 -3.33 -11.39 5.50
CA THR A 49 -4.40 -10.66 6.20
C THR A 49 -3.84 -9.64 7.18
N THR A 50 -2.81 -10.03 7.96
CA THR A 50 -2.11 -9.11 8.87
C THR A 50 -1.40 -7.98 8.12
N ILE A 51 -0.78 -8.25 6.96
CA ILE A 51 -0.13 -7.21 6.18
C ILE A 51 -1.17 -6.22 5.64
N THR A 52 -2.25 -6.73 5.05
CA THR A 52 -3.30 -5.88 4.46
C THR A 52 -4.07 -5.04 5.48
N SER A 53 -4.14 -5.46 6.75
CA SER A 53 -4.80 -4.69 7.81
C SER A 53 -3.94 -3.54 8.35
N VAL A 54 -2.61 -3.62 8.25
CA VAL A 54 -1.70 -2.58 8.74
C VAL A 54 -1.51 -1.45 7.72
N VAL A 55 -1.75 -1.71 6.44
CA VAL A 55 -1.57 -0.72 5.38
C VAL A 55 -2.68 0.34 5.43
N GLY A 56 -2.30 1.58 5.76
CA GLY A 56 -3.24 2.71 5.84
C GLY A 56 -3.50 3.42 4.51
N ASN A 57 -2.59 3.29 3.53
CA ASN A 57 -2.75 3.89 2.21
C ASN A 57 -2.99 2.80 1.17
N VAL A 58 -4.14 2.81 0.51
CA VAL A 58 -4.48 1.83 -0.51
C VAL A 58 -4.83 2.56 -1.79
N LEU A 59 -4.16 2.19 -2.89
CA LEU A 59 -4.43 2.69 -4.23
C LEU A 59 -4.75 1.49 -5.12
N SER A 60 -5.80 1.60 -5.92
CA SER A 60 -6.25 0.56 -6.83
C SER A 60 -6.62 1.16 -8.18
N GLY A 61 -6.14 0.53 -9.25
CA GLY A 61 -6.71 0.71 -10.58
C GLY A 61 -7.93 -0.20 -10.78
N SER A 62 -8.21 -0.52 -12.05
CA SER A 62 -9.25 -1.49 -12.42
C SER A 62 -8.94 -2.88 -11.87
N VAL A 63 -9.91 -3.46 -11.16
CA VAL A 63 -9.85 -4.82 -10.63
C VAL A 63 -11.04 -5.62 -11.12
N ARG A 64 -10.81 -6.88 -11.51
CA ARG A 64 -11.88 -7.81 -11.93
C ARG A 64 -12.11 -8.95 -10.95
N ASN A 65 -11.13 -9.20 -10.09
CA ASN A 65 -11.19 -10.25 -9.10
C ASN A 65 -12.21 -9.94 -8.00
N LYS A 66 -13.19 -10.82 -7.81
CA LYS A 66 -14.27 -10.65 -6.83
C LYS A 66 -13.77 -10.42 -5.41
N GLU A 67 -12.81 -11.22 -4.95
CA GLU A 67 -12.28 -11.11 -3.58
C GLU A 67 -11.57 -9.78 -3.36
N THR A 68 -10.84 -9.30 -4.37
CA THR A 68 -10.15 -8.01 -4.28
C THR A 68 -11.13 -6.84 -4.32
N LEU A 69 -12.20 -6.93 -5.13
CA LEU A 69 -13.27 -5.93 -5.16
C LEU A 69 -14.01 -5.83 -3.82
N GLU A 70 -14.40 -6.96 -3.24
CA GLU A 70 -15.07 -6.99 -1.93
C GLU A 70 -14.19 -6.43 -0.81
N TRP A 71 -12.88 -6.68 -0.88
CA TRP A 71 -11.91 -6.11 0.05
C TRP A 71 -11.78 -4.59 -0.11
N LEU A 72 -11.70 -4.08 -1.34
CA LEU A 72 -11.66 -2.65 -1.62
C LEU A 72 -12.93 -1.93 -1.17
N GLU A 73 -14.12 -2.47 -1.45
CA GLU A 73 -15.39 -1.89 -0.99
C GLU A 73 -15.46 -1.78 0.54
N ARG A 74 -14.94 -2.79 1.26
CA ARG A 74 -14.87 -2.75 2.73
C ARG A 74 -13.92 -1.68 3.25
N ILE A 75 -12.80 -1.46 2.58
CA ILE A 75 -11.82 -0.44 2.95
C ILE A 75 -12.33 0.97 2.68
N PHE A 76 -12.97 1.19 1.52
CA PHE A 76 -13.58 2.49 1.21
C PHE A 76 -14.77 2.81 2.11
N GLY A 77 -15.40 1.77 2.68
CA GLY A 77 -16.48 1.92 3.63
C GLY A 77 -17.78 2.40 2.98
N LYS A 78 -18.65 2.94 3.84
CA LYS A 78 -19.98 3.42 3.45
C LYS A 78 -20.12 4.88 3.85
N SER A 79 -20.84 5.63 3.05
CA SER A 79 -21.17 7.02 3.34
C SER A 79 -22.69 7.19 3.40
N LYS A 80 -23.10 8.14 4.24
CA LYS A 80 -24.52 8.48 4.41
C LYS A 80 -24.96 9.31 3.21
N GLN A 81 -25.79 8.71 2.37
CA GLN A 81 -26.39 9.37 1.21
C GLN A 81 -27.78 9.89 1.58
N ILE A 82 -28.02 11.15 1.26
CA ILE A 82 -29.32 11.81 1.44
C ILE A 82 -30.02 11.79 0.07
N GLY A 83 -31.07 10.99 -0.06
CA GLY A 83 -31.91 10.94 -1.24
C GLY A 83 -33.13 11.84 -1.07
N GLU A 84 -33.25 12.85 -1.93
CA GLU A 84 -34.44 13.69 -2.03
C GLU A 84 -35.34 13.18 -3.17
N SER A 85 -36.59 12.84 -2.84
CA SER A 85 -37.63 12.54 -3.81
C SER A 85 -38.58 13.71 -3.91
N ILE A 86 -38.71 14.28 -5.10
CA ILE A 86 -39.60 15.41 -5.38
C ILE A 86 -40.80 14.89 -6.16
N SER A 87 -41.98 14.98 -5.56
CA SER A 87 -43.25 14.69 -6.23
C SER A 87 -43.93 15.99 -6.60
N ILE A 88 -44.20 16.19 -7.89
CA ILE A 88 -44.81 17.41 -8.43
C ILE A 88 -46.24 17.10 -8.89
N ASP A 89 -47.23 17.75 -8.30
CA ASP A 89 -48.63 17.75 -8.71
C ASP A 89 -49.03 19.16 -9.20
N ARG A 90 -50.14 19.31 -9.92
CA ARG A 90 -50.60 20.60 -10.51
C ARG A 90 -50.81 21.71 -9.46
N SER A 91 -51.01 21.35 -8.20
CA SER A 91 -51.28 22.29 -7.11
C SER A 91 -50.29 22.24 -5.93
N LYS A 92 -49.40 21.23 -5.86
CA LYS A 92 -48.44 21.06 -4.76
C LYS A 92 -47.16 20.39 -5.22
N VAL A 93 -46.05 20.79 -4.62
CA VAL A 93 -44.76 20.08 -4.68
C VAL A 93 -44.48 19.48 -3.31
N SER A 94 -44.32 18.18 -3.24
CA SER A 94 -43.95 17.45 -2.02
C SER A 94 -42.50 17.00 -2.13
N LYS A 95 -41.69 17.32 -1.11
CA LYS A 95 -40.31 16.82 -0.98
C LYS A 95 -40.25 15.78 0.13
N SER A 96 -39.73 14.60 -0.19
CA SER A 96 -39.44 13.54 0.78
C SER A 96 -37.93 13.37 0.86
N ILE A 97 -37.38 13.47 2.07
CA ILE A 97 -35.95 13.31 2.31
C ILE A 97 -35.76 11.96 3.01
N SER A 98 -34.88 11.13 2.46
CA SER A 98 -34.55 9.82 3.01
C SER A 98 -33.04 9.68 3.14
N GLU A 99 -32.59 9.07 4.23
CA GLU A 99 -31.17 8.86 4.49
C GLU A 99 -30.85 7.37 4.41
N LYS A 100 -29.81 6.99 3.66
CA LYS A 100 -29.37 5.61 3.50
C LYS A 100 -27.85 5.51 3.60
N LEU A 101 -27.36 4.42 4.19
CA LEU A 101 -25.95 4.08 4.17
C LEU A 101 -25.62 3.28 2.91
N GLU A 102 -24.87 3.89 2.00
CA GLU A 102 -24.49 3.27 0.72
C GLU A 102 -22.97 3.13 0.61
N VAL A 103 -22.50 2.17 -0.19
CA VAL A 103 -21.06 1.97 -0.44
C VAL A 103 -20.49 3.21 -1.12
N LEU A 104 -19.36 3.71 -0.60
CA LEU A 104 -18.74 4.94 -1.13
C LEU A 104 -18.29 4.77 -2.59
N ILE A 105 -17.59 3.66 -2.87
CA ILE A 105 -17.12 3.30 -4.21
C ILE A 105 -17.56 1.86 -4.51
N PRO A 106 -18.64 1.65 -5.29
CA PRO A 106 -19.12 0.32 -5.61
C PRO A 106 -18.12 -0.49 -6.46
N ALA A 107 -18.11 -1.81 -6.28
CA ALA A 107 -17.24 -2.74 -7.02
C ALA A 107 -17.37 -2.59 -8.54
N GLY A 108 -18.60 -2.35 -9.03
CA GLY A 108 -18.84 -2.10 -10.46
C GLY A 108 -18.08 -0.87 -10.98
N LYS A 109 -17.97 0.19 -10.18
CA LYS A 109 -17.24 1.41 -10.54
C LYS A 109 -15.74 1.20 -10.55
N ILE A 110 -15.22 0.38 -9.63
CA ILE A 110 -13.80 -0.02 -9.59
C ILE A 110 -13.47 -0.88 -10.81
N ALA A 111 -14.33 -1.84 -11.15
CA ALA A 111 -14.13 -2.73 -12.29
C ALA A 111 -14.24 -2.01 -13.65
N SER A 112 -14.93 -0.88 -13.71
CA SER A 112 -15.08 -0.06 -14.91
C SER A 112 -14.00 1.04 -15.06
N LEU A 113 -13.02 1.12 -14.16
CA LEU A 113 -11.96 2.14 -14.25
C LEU A 113 -11.21 2.02 -15.58
N GLY A 114 -11.07 3.15 -16.26
CA GLY A 114 -10.32 3.27 -17.49
C GLY A 114 -8.81 3.18 -17.26
N ALA A 115 -8.07 3.04 -18.36
CA ALA A 115 -6.61 3.13 -18.31
C ALA A 115 -6.19 4.51 -17.79
N GLY A 116 -5.36 4.51 -16.74
CA GLY A 116 -4.93 5.73 -16.07
C GLY A 116 -5.96 6.28 -15.08
N GLU A 117 -7.05 5.59 -14.76
CA GLU A 117 -7.91 5.95 -13.63
C GLU A 117 -7.55 5.14 -12.40
N LEU A 118 -7.64 5.76 -11.22
CA LEU A 118 -7.37 5.13 -9.94
C LEU A 118 -8.36 5.58 -8.88
N VAL A 119 -8.61 4.69 -7.93
CA VAL A 119 -9.31 4.97 -6.69
C VAL A 119 -8.42 4.58 -5.53
N GLY A 120 -8.62 5.20 -4.37
CA GLY A 120 -7.84 4.83 -3.21
C GLY A 120 -8.31 5.49 -1.94
N ILE A 121 -7.70 5.12 -0.84
CA ILE A 121 -7.82 5.80 0.44
C ILE A 121 -6.42 6.17 0.89
N LEU A 122 -6.27 7.41 1.31
CA LEU A 122 -5.03 7.89 1.91
C LEU A 122 -5.25 8.05 3.41
N ALA A 123 -4.38 7.48 4.23
CA ALA A 123 -4.41 7.74 5.66
C ALA A 123 -4.00 9.20 5.90
N THR A 124 -4.94 10.01 6.38
CA THR A 124 -4.69 11.37 6.86
C THR A 124 -4.51 11.31 8.37
N ASP A 125 -3.52 12.03 8.90
CA ASP A 125 -3.44 12.24 10.35
C ASP A 125 -4.71 13.00 10.79
N ALA A 126 -5.28 12.59 11.92
CA ALA A 126 -6.41 13.32 12.50
C ALA A 126 -5.92 14.73 12.86
N ASP A 127 -6.44 15.73 12.17
CA ASP A 127 -6.25 17.12 12.57
C ASP A 127 -6.72 17.26 14.03
N ASP A 128 -5.99 18.01 14.87
CA ASP A 128 -6.28 18.19 16.31
C ASP A 128 -7.66 18.86 16.58
N LYS A 129 -8.41 19.17 15.52
CA LYS A 129 -9.73 19.78 15.54
C LYS A 129 -10.76 18.83 14.96
N TYR A 130 -11.54 18.21 15.84
CA TYR A 130 -12.76 17.50 15.44
C TYR A 130 -13.80 18.50 14.91
N THR A 131 -13.93 18.62 13.59
CA THR A 131 -14.86 19.54 12.92
C THR A 131 -16.30 18.99 12.85
N GLY A 132 -16.54 17.73 13.24
CA GLY A 132 -17.85 17.08 13.15
C GLY A 132 -18.26 16.69 11.73
N GLU A 133 -17.49 17.07 10.71
CA GLU A 133 -17.65 16.64 9.33
C GLU A 133 -16.68 15.49 9.04
N TYR A 134 -17.22 14.35 8.60
CA TYR A 134 -16.40 13.23 8.14
C TYR A 134 -15.94 13.53 6.71
N GLU A 135 -14.75 14.11 6.57
CA GLU A 135 -14.09 14.20 5.28
C GLU A 135 -13.51 12.83 4.92
N THR A 136 -14.02 12.24 3.84
CA THR A 136 -13.50 10.95 3.39
C THR A 136 -12.12 11.16 2.77
N SER A 137 -11.13 10.41 3.25
CA SER A 137 -9.77 10.41 2.67
C SER A 137 -9.70 9.57 1.38
N ALA A 138 -10.85 9.22 0.79
CA ALA A 138 -10.94 8.48 -0.44
C ALA A 138 -10.70 9.40 -1.65
N ILE A 139 -9.88 8.92 -2.58
CA ILE A 139 -9.54 9.61 -3.83
C ILE A 139 -10.08 8.84 -5.02
N ASN A 140 -10.49 9.57 -6.05
CA ASN A 140 -10.79 9.06 -7.38
C ASN A 140 -10.19 10.03 -8.39
N CYS A 141 -9.12 9.61 -9.06
CA CYS A 141 -8.38 10.51 -9.94
C CYS A 141 -7.86 9.81 -11.19
N ARG A 142 -7.53 10.62 -12.20
CA ARG A 142 -6.91 10.18 -13.44
C ARG A 142 -5.43 10.55 -13.43
N ILE A 143 -4.58 9.54 -13.56
CA ILE A 143 -3.16 9.67 -13.75
C ILE A 143 -2.91 10.31 -15.11
N ASN A 144 -2.38 11.53 -15.09
CA ASN A 144 -1.83 12.18 -16.26
C ASN A 144 -0.30 12.12 -16.17
N LEU A 145 0.32 11.20 -16.91
CA LEU A 145 1.78 11.05 -16.94
C LEU A 145 2.35 11.87 -18.10
N ASP A 146 3.19 12.86 -17.79
CA ASP A 146 4.04 13.48 -18.81
C ASP A 146 5.25 12.59 -19.06
N LEU A 147 5.14 11.73 -20.08
CA LEU A 147 6.19 10.79 -20.47
C LEU A 147 7.49 11.50 -20.93
N LYS A 148 7.44 12.77 -21.34
CA LYS A 148 8.64 13.51 -21.76
C LYS A 148 9.42 13.97 -20.53
N GLU A 149 8.71 14.47 -19.52
CA GLU A 149 9.32 14.89 -18.26
C GLU A 149 9.92 13.70 -17.51
N ILE A 150 9.20 12.57 -17.45
CA ILE A 150 9.68 11.34 -16.83
C ILE A 150 10.97 10.85 -17.49
N LYS A 151 11.04 10.81 -18.83
CA LYS A 151 12.27 10.39 -19.53
C LYS A 151 13.45 11.30 -19.24
N LYS A 152 13.21 12.61 -19.18
CA LYS A 152 14.25 13.59 -18.83
C LYS A 152 14.74 13.39 -17.39
N GLU A 153 13.85 13.01 -16.48
CA GLU A 153 14.23 12.62 -15.11
C GLU A 153 15.04 11.32 -15.11
N GLU A 154 14.59 10.30 -15.84
CA GLU A 154 15.25 8.99 -15.95
C GLU A 154 16.66 9.09 -16.54
N GLU A 155 16.89 9.98 -17.51
CA GLU A 155 18.22 10.27 -18.06
C GLU A 155 19.19 10.85 -17.01
N GLY A 156 18.66 11.48 -15.96
CA GLY A 156 19.44 12.03 -14.85
C GLY A 156 19.69 11.02 -13.72
N TYR A 157 19.17 9.79 -13.81
CA TYR A 157 19.38 8.78 -12.76
C TYR A 157 20.84 8.32 -12.74
N VAL A 158 21.51 8.60 -11.63
CA VAL A 158 22.82 8.05 -11.31
C VAL A 158 22.67 6.63 -10.80
N GLU A 159 23.55 5.73 -11.27
CA GLU A 159 23.62 4.38 -10.72
C GLU A 159 23.86 4.43 -9.21
N LEU A 160 23.17 3.57 -8.48
CA LEU A 160 23.39 3.44 -7.05
C LEU A 160 24.85 3.05 -6.82
N PRO A 161 25.60 3.78 -5.97
CA PRO A 161 26.97 3.44 -5.70
C PRO A 161 27.02 2.02 -5.13
N ILE A 162 27.84 1.17 -5.75
CA ILE A 162 28.13 -0.16 -5.25
C ILE A 162 29.03 0.04 -4.03
N PHE A 163 28.43 0.02 -2.83
CA PHE A 163 29.16 0.21 -1.57
C PHE A 163 30.15 -0.92 -1.28
N TYR A 164 30.01 -2.09 -1.92
CA TYR A 164 30.90 -3.21 -1.76
C TYR A 164 30.82 -4.17 -2.96
N ASP A 165 31.94 -4.34 -3.68
CA ASP A 165 32.09 -5.35 -4.73
C ASP A 165 32.77 -6.60 -4.15
N PHE A 166 32.13 -7.75 -4.33
CA PHE A 166 32.66 -9.04 -3.89
C PHE A 166 33.68 -9.63 -4.87
N GLY A 167 33.92 -9.00 -6.02
CA GLY A 167 34.89 -9.45 -7.03
C GLY A 167 34.62 -10.88 -7.53
N GLY A 168 33.35 -11.27 -7.60
CA GLY A 168 32.93 -12.64 -7.93
C GLY A 168 33.14 -13.70 -6.83
N LYS A 169 33.73 -13.33 -5.68
CA LYS A 169 34.03 -14.23 -4.55
C LYS A 169 33.06 -14.07 -3.38
N LYS A 170 31.79 -13.81 -3.69
CA LYS A 170 30.74 -13.51 -2.70
C LYS A 170 30.63 -14.58 -1.63
N ASP A 171 30.48 -15.84 -2.03
CA ASP A 171 30.31 -16.96 -1.10
C ASP A 171 31.53 -17.18 -0.20
N GLU A 172 32.74 -17.00 -0.72
CA GLU A 172 33.99 -17.19 0.03
C GLU A 172 34.15 -16.10 1.09
N ILE A 173 33.93 -14.83 0.71
CA ILE A 173 34.04 -13.68 1.62
C ILE A 173 32.96 -13.75 2.71
N LEU A 174 31.72 -14.08 2.35
CA LEU A 174 30.62 -14.22 3.31
C LEU A 174 30.87 -15.38 4.28
N LYS A 175 31.30 -16.56 3.80
CA LYS A 175 31.66 -17.69 4.67
C LYS A 175 32.80 -17.35 5.61
N ARG A 176 33.84 -16.69 5.11
CA ARG A 176 34.97 -16.27 5.94
C ARG A 176 34.54 -15.30 7.03
N ASN A 177 33.71 -14.31 6.71
CA ASN A 177 33.18 -13.38 7.70
C ASN A 177 32.29 -14.09 8.74
N PHE A 178 31.41 -15.00 8.30
CA PHE A 178 30.57 -15.78 9.19
C PHE A 178 31.38 -16.61 10.20
N LEU A 179 32.41 -17.34 9.71
CA LEU A 179 33.30 -18.11 10.56
C LEU A 179 34.11 -17.22 11.51
N ARG A 180 34.58 -16.07 11.04
CA ARG A 180 35.34 -15.12 11.85
C ARG A 180 34.51 -14.59 13.02
N ILE A 181 33.27 -14.17 12.76
CA ILE A 181 32.35 -13.66 13.78
C ILE A 181 32.06 -14.74 14.83
N ASN A 182 31.77 -15.97 14.42
CA ASN A 182 31.52 -17.05 15.38
C ASN A 182 32.74 -17.33 16.26
N LYS A 183 33.94 -17.35 15.68
CA LYS A 183 35.18 -17.55 16.44
C LYS A 183 35.47 -16.39 17.39
N GLU A 184 35.25 -15.16 16.96
CA GLU A 184 35.37 -13.97 17.82
C GLU A 184 34.39 -14.06 19.01
N ILE A 185 33.14 -14.49 18.79
CA ILE A 185 32.15 -14.71 19.84
C ILE A 185 32.59 -15.82 20.80
N GLU A 186 33.07 -16.97 20.29
CA GLU A 186 33.58 -18.06 21.14
C GLU A 186 34.75 -17.60 22.03
N MET A 187 35.69 -16.84 21.46
CA MET A 187 36.80 -16.26 22.23
C MET A 187 36.33 -15.29 23.29
N LEU A 188 35.32 -14.47 22.98
CA LEU A 188 34.75 -13.50 23.91
C LEU A 188 34.04 -14.25 25.05
N VAL A 189 33.22 -15.26 24.75
CA VAL A 189 32.57 -16.10 25.76
C VAL A 189 33.60 -16.81 26.65
N ALA A 190 34.69 -17.33 26.08
CA ALA A 190 35.77 -17.98 26.84
C ALA A 190 36.59 -17.00 27.69
N ALA A 191 36.63 -15.71 27.34
CA ALA A 191 37.33 -14.69 28.13
C ALA A 191 36.49 -14.14 29.30
N PHE A 192 35.17 -14.36 29.28
CA PHE A 192 34.23 -13.93 30.33
C PHE A 192 33.69 -15.09 31.19
N MET A 193 34.19 -16.31 30.99
CA MET A 193 33.97 -17.50 31.84
C MET A 193 35.23 -17.80 32.65
#